data_AF-A0A2A8PRS4-F1
#
_entry.id   AF-A0A2A8PRS4-F1
#
_cell.length_a   1.000
_cell.length_b   1.000
_cell.length_c   1.000
_cell.angle_alpha   90.00
_cell.angle_beta   90.00
_cell.angle_gamma   90.00
#
_symmetry.space_group_name_H-M   'P 1'
#
loop_
_entity.id
_entity.type
_entity.pdbx_description
1 polymer ?
#
loop_
_entity_poly.entity_id
_entity_poly.type
_entity_poly.pdbx_seq_one_letter_code
_entity_poly.pdbx_strand_id
1 'polypeptide(L)'
;MYVDNVRNTISRLEQGEYEEYLKRLRSVLRRKYSKNVKPSELKRRVDEFVSGKDPKIESFEAYLITFDELSTNGAMNVLHNNNVRMPKNWRQLLLKVTEDRTLSPEAIKHLEEEEILIEIKALFYYSIEYCKSENRDKFFENLHHFNGFLKIASNKK
;
A
#
# COMPACT_ATOMS: atom_id res chain seq x y z
N MET A 1 -7.35 20.39 17.11
CA MET A 1 -6.04 20.46 16.42
C MET A 1 -5.63 19.11 15.84
N TYR A 2 -5.19 18.13 16.64
CA TYR A 2 -4.74 16.82 16.10
C TYR A 2 -5.84 16.02 15.39
N VAL A 3 -7.04 15.97 15.98
CA VAL A 3 -8.21 15.31 15.38
C VAL A 3 -8.59 15.99 14.06
N ASP A 4 -8.52 17.31 14.00
CA ASP A 4 -8.85 18.08 12.80
C ASP A 4 -7.83 17.86 11.69
N ASN A 5 -6.55 17.65 12.02
CA ASN A 5 -5.53 17.28 11.05
C ASN A 5 -5.81 15.91 10.41
N VAL A 6 -6.28 14.94 11.22
CA VAL A 6 -6.73 13.63 10.72
C VAL A 6 -7.94 13.78 9.80
N ARG A 7 -8.97 14.53 10.22
CA ARG A 7 -10.16 14.80 9.40
C ARG A 7 -9.79 15.45 8.06
N ASN A 8 -8.94 16.47 8.11
CA ASN A 8 -8.47 17.20 6.93
C ASN A 8 -7.61 16.35 5.99
N THR A 9 -6.84 15.41 6.54
CA THR A 9 -6.06 14.50 5.69
C THR A 9 -6.97 13.51 4.98
N ILE A 10 -7.92 12.90 5.70
CA ILE A 10 -8.87 11.95 5.10
C ILE A 10 -9.73 12.64 4.03
N SER A 11 -10.19 13.88 4.27
CA SER A 11 -11.03 14.62 3.31
C SER A 11 -10.31 15.02 2.02
N ARG A 12 -8.97 15.01 2.03
CA ARG A 12 -8.13 15.34 0.87
C ARG A 12 -7.69 14.12 0.06
N LEU A 13 -8.00 12.91 0.51
CA LEU A 13 -7.68 11.68 -0.22
C LEU A 13 -8.45 11.64 -1.53
N GLU A 14 -7.78 11.26 -2.61
CA GLU A 14 -8.45 10.97 -3.87
C GLU A 14 -9.35 9.73 -3.72
N GLN A 15 -10.37 9.57 -4.57
CA GLN A 15 -11.35 8.49 -4.45
C GLN A 15 -10.71 7.10 -4.32
N GLY A 16 -9.66 6.81 -5.08
CA GLY A 16 -8.93 5.53 -5.00
C GLY A 16 -8.12 5.37 -3.70
N GLU A 17 -7.51 6.45 -3.22
CA GLU A 17 -6.78 6.45 -1.94
C GLU A 17 -7.74 6.28 -0.76
N TYR A 18 -8.92 6.90 -0.85
CA TYR A 18 -9.97 6.77 0.16
C TYR A 18 -10.53 5.35 0.22
N GLU A 19 -10.75 4.70 -0.91
CA GLU A 19 -11.18 3.29 -0.96
C GLU A 19 -10.13 2.34 -0.36
N GLU A 20 -8.85 2.53 -0.70
CA GLU A 20 -7.77 1.74 -0.11
C GLU A 20 -7.64 2.02 1.40
N TYR A 21 -7.79 3.28 1.82
CA TYR A 21 -7.83 3.66 3.23
C TYR A 21 -8.93 2.89 3.98
N LEU A 22 -10.16 2.85 3.44
CA LEU A 22 -11.28 2.12 4.05
C LEU A 22 -11.03 0.62 4.12
N LYS A 23 -10.48 0.02 3.06
CA LYS A 23 -10.09 -1.41 3.03
C LYS A 23 -9.07 -1.72 4.12
N ARG A 24 -8.07 -0.85 4.27
CA ARG A 24 -7.00 -0.99 5.25
C ARG A 24 -7.50 -0.78 6.68
N LEU A 25 -8.30 0.25 6.91
CA LEU A 25 -8.93 0.53 8.20
C LEU A 25 -9.79 -0.65 8.67
N ARG A 26 -10.59 -1.23 7.77
CA ARG A 26 -11.39 -2.42 8.08
C ARG A 26 -10.51 -3.59 8.53
N SER A 27 -9.36 -3.76 7.87
CA SER A 27 -8.39 -4.79 8.22
C SER A 27 -7.73 -4.53 9.59
N VAL A 28 -7.41 -3.27 9.90
CA VAL A 28 -6.89 -2.85 11.23
C VAL A 28 -7.93 -3.11 12.32
N LEU A 29 -9.18 -2.69 12.12
CA LEU A 29 -10.28 -2.92 13.05
C LEU A 29 -10.49 -4.40 13.35
N ARG A 30 -10.43 -5.25 12.31
CA ARG A 30 -10.57 -6.69 12.47
C ARG A 30 -9.40 -7.33 13.22
N ARG A 31 -8.16 -6.96 12.87
CA ARG A 31 -6.95 -7.60 13.40
C ARG A 31 -6.55 -7.11 14.79
N LYS A 32 -6.64 -5.81 15.06
CA LYS A 32 -6.17 -5.19 16.31
C LYS A 32 -7.26 -4.97 17.35
N TYR A 33 -8.50 -4.80 16.90
CA TYR A 33 -9.62 -4.47 17.79
C TYR A 33 -10.72 -5.53 17.79
N SER A 34 -10.55 -6.65 17.07
CA SER A 34 -11.54 -7.73 16.93
C SER A 34 -12.92 -7.25 16.45
N LYS A 35 -12.97 -6.13 15.69
CA LYS A 35 -14.21 -5.52 15.19
C LYS A 35 -14.45 -5.88 13.75
N ASN A 36 -15.57 -6.54 13.49
CA ASN A 36 -16.03 -6.83 12.13
C ASN A 36 -17.10 -5.81 11.71
N VAL A 37 -16.67 -4.75 11.02
CA VAL A 37 -17.57 -3.71 10.50
C VAL A 37 -17.88 -3.96 9.03
N LYS A 38 -19.15 -3.83 8.64
CA LYS A 38 -19.56 -3.91 7.23
C LYS A 38 -18.97 -2.72 6.43
N PRO A 39 -18.56 -2.89 5.16
CA PRO A 39 -17.95 -1.82 4.37
C PRO A 39 -18.77 -0.53 4.29
N SER A 40 -20.08 -0.63 4.05
CA SER A 40 -20.98 0.52 3.97
C SER A 40 -21.08 1.28 5.29
N GLU A 41 -21.17 0.55 6.40
CA GLU A 41 -21.22 1.12 7.74
C GLU A 41 -19.88 1.76 8.14
N LEU A 42 -18.76 1.17 7.73
CA LEU A 42 -17.44 1.75 7.97
C LEU A 42 -17.31 3.08 7.23
N LYS A 43 -17.62 3.10 5.92
CA LYS A 43 -17.59 4.31 5.10
C LYS A 43 -18.43 5.43 5.75
N ARG A 44 -19.68 5.12 6.10
CA ARG A 44 -20.58 6.07 6.79
C ARG A 44 -19.95 6.65 8.06
N ARG A 45 -19.33 5.82 8.91
CA ARG A 45 -18.67 6.28 10.14
C ARG A 45 -17.47 7.18 9.87
N VAL A 46 -16.69 6.88 8.82
CA VAL A 46 -15.55 7.72 8.43
C VAL A 46 -16.04 9.05 7.86
N ASP A 47 -17.06 9.05 7.01
CA ASP A 47 -17.67 10.26 6.47
C ASP A 47 -18.23 11.16 7.60
N GLU A 48 -18.91 10.55 8.58
CA GLU A 48 -19.40 11.22 9.79
C GLU A 48 -18.27 11.82 10.63
N PHE A 49 -17.16 11.10 10.77
CA PHE A 49 -15.99 11.59 11.48
C PHE A 49 -15.36 12.79 10.77
N VAL A 50 -15.20 12.70 9.45
CA VAL A 50 -14.67 13.78 8.61
C VAL A 50 -15.57 15.02 8.67
N SER A 51 -16.88 14.85 8.71
CA SER A 51 -17.85 15.95 8.82
C SER A 51 -17.92 16.60 10.20
N GLY A 52 -17.06 16.21 11.14
CA GLY A 52 -16.95 16.85 12.46
C GLY A 52 -17.73 16.16 13.59
N LYS A 53 -18.39 15.01 13.35
CA LYS A 53 -18.95 14.23 14.47
C LYS A 53 -17.82 13.64 15.31
N ASP A 54 -18.04 13.53 16.62
CA ASP A 54 -17.04 12.97 17.52
C ASP A 54 -16.75 11.50 17.18
N PRO A 55 -15.46 11.13 17.07
CA PRO A 55 -15.10 9.74 16.89
C PRO A 55 -15.49 8.98 18.16
N LYS A 56 -16.11 7.80 18.00
CA LYS A 56 -16.05 6.80 19.08
C LYS A 56 -14.57 6.50 19.27
N ILE A 57 -14.02 6.82 20.45
CA ILE A 57 -12.58 6.78 20.81
C ILE A 57 -11.87 5.52 20.33
N GLU A 58 -12.58 4.40 20.25
CA GLU A 58 -12.15 3.11 19.70
C GLU A 58 -11.71 3.15 18.22
N SER A 59 -11.92 4.28 17.53
CA SER A 59 -11.68 4.47 16.10
C SER A 59 -10.51 5.40 15.82
N PHE A 60 -10.15 6.30 16.76
CA PHE A 60 -9.15 7.34 16.49
C PHE A 60 -7.74 6.76 16.32
N GLU A 61 -7.36 5.87 17.22
CA GLU A 61 -6.09 5.13 17.11
C GLU A 61 -6.07 4.25 15.86
N ALA A 62 -7.19 3.62 15.51
CA ALA A 62 -7.31 2.83 14.29
C ALA A 62 -7.08 3.67 13.02
N TYR A 63 -7.52 4.93 12.99
CA TYR A 63 -7.22 5.85 11.88
C TYR A 63 -5.72 6.12 11.74
N LEU A 64 -5.03 6.37 12.86
CA LEU A 64 -3.59 6.63 12.88
C LEU A 64 -2.78 5.40 12.45
N ILE A 65 -3.09 4.23 13.01
CA ILE A 65 -2.47 2.95 12.61
C ILE A 65 -2.68 2.68 11.13
N THR A 66 -3.85 3.04 10.59
CA THR A 66 -4.14 2.88 9.17
C THR A 66 -3.22 3.74 8.32
N PHE A 67 -2.93 4.97 8.73
CA PHE A 67 -1.95 5.81 8.05
C PHE A 67 -0.53 5.25 8.12
N ASP A 68 -0.11 4.70 9.25
CA ASP A 68 1.19 4.01 9.35
C ASP A 68 1.27 2.74 8.47
N GLU A 69 0.15 2.04 8.25
CA GLU A 69 0.14 0.92 7.32
C GLU A 69 0.22 1.37 5.85
N LEU A 70 -0.18 2.61 5.53
CA LEU A 70 -0.23 3.13 4.16
C LEU A 70 1.00 3.98 3.79
N SER A 71 1.65 4.59 4.76
CA SER A 71 2.82 5.45 4.56
C SER A 71 3.76 5.39 5.76
N THR A 72 5.07 5.43 5.51
CA THR A 72 6.08 5.47 6.57
C THR A 72 5.87 6.69 7.45
N ASN A 73 5.76 6.48 8.77
CA ASN A 73 5.43 7.52 9.75
C ASN A 73 4.10 8.25 9.44
N GLY A 74 3.15 7.56 8.79
CA GLY A 74 1.88 8.13 8.37
C GLY A 74 1.10 8.78 9.52
N ALA A 75 1.01 8.13 10.68
CA ALA A 75 0.35 8.69 11.86
C ALA A 75 0.97 10.01 12.30
N MET A 76 2.31 10.05 12.43
CA MET A 76 3.03 11.27 12.82
C MET A 76 2.86 12.38 11.79
N ASN A 77 2.92 12.05 10.50
CA ASN A 77 2.73 13.02 9.43
C ASN A 77 1.32 13.62 9.46
N VAL A 78 0.27 12.80 9.66
CA VAL A 78 -1.09 13.30 9.84
C VAL A 78 -1.21 14.21 11.05
N LEU A 79 -0.69 13.79 12.21
CA LEU A 79 -0.79 14.57 13.44
C LEU A 79 -0.13 15.94 13.32
N HIS A 80 0.99 16.03 12.60
CA HIS A 80 1.69 17.30 12.35
C HIS A 80 1.17 18.09 11.14
N ASN A 81 0.08 17.65 10.48
CA ASN A 81 -0.45 18.26 9.25
C ASN A 81 0.60 18.33 8.13
N ASN A 82 1.56 17.40 8.13
CA ASN A 82 2.47 17.20 7.02
C ASN A 82 1.71 16.49 5.90
N ASN A 83 2.09 16.75 4.64
CA ASN A 83 1.49 16.06 3.51
C ASN A 83 1.75 14.55 3.62
N VAL A 84 0.72 13.79 3.99
CA VAL A 84 0.71 12.34 3.83
C VAL A 84 0.50 12.05 2.37
N ARG A 85 1.59 12.06 1.61
CA ARG A 85 1.59 11.40 0.31
C ARG A 85 1.46 9.91 0.60
N MET A 86 0.32 9.32 0.28
CA MET A 86 0.29 7.89 0.02
C MET A 86 1.22 7.71 -1.18
N PRO A 87 2.43 7.18 -0.99
CA PRO A 87 3.28 7.00 -2.14
C PRO A 87 2.55 6.01 -3.03
N LYS A 88 2.61 6.18 -4.36
CA LYS A 88 2.32 5.12 -5.34
C LYS A 88 3.33 3.99 -5.14
N ASN A 89 3.29 3.37 -3.97
CA ASN A 89 4.45 2.78 -3.33
C ASN A 89 4.71 1.42 -3.95
N TRP A 90 5.99 1.05 -3.94
CA TRP A 90 6.44 -0.29 -4.26
C TRP A 90 5.57 -1.37 -3.62
N ARG A 91 5.05 -1.14 -2.42
CA ARG A 91 4.10 -2.03 -1.76
C ARG A 91 2.80 -2.23 -2.55
N GLN A 92 2.13 -1.16 -2.96
CA GLN A 92 0.92 -1.23 -3.79
C GLN A 92 1.22 -1.84 -5.15
N LEU A 93 2.35 -1.49 -5.77
CA LEU A 93 2.77 -2.09 -7.04
C LEU A 93 2.97 -3.60 -6.87
N LEU A 94 3.74 -4.04 -5.88
CA LEU A 94 4.03 -5.44 -5.61
C LEU A 94 2.76 -6.22 -5.31
N LEU A 95 1.89 -5.73 -4.42
CA LEU A 95 0.61 -6.37 -4.13
C LEU A 95 -0.25 -6.51 -5.39
N LYS A 96 -0.33 -5.46 -6.23
CA LYS A 96 -1.14 -5.48 -7.45
C LYS A 96 -0.58 -6.43 -8.51
N VAL A 97 0.73 -6.58 -8.64
CA VAL A 97 1.34 -7.46 -9.65
C VAL A 97 1.48 -8.92 -9.19
N THR A 98 1.39 -9.20 -7.89
CA THR A 98 1.52 -10.56 -7.34
C THR A 98 0.19 -11.22 -6.97
N GLU A 99 -0.96 -10.51 -7.04
CA GLU A 99 -2.29 -11.08 -6.75
C GLU A 99 -2.64 -12.28 -7.66
N ASP A 100 -2.14 -12.29 -8.91
CA ASP A 100 -2.54 -13.27 -9.93
C ASP A 100 -1.53 -14.42 -10.13
N ARG A 101 -0.41 -14.43 -9.39
CA ARG A 101 0.69 -15.39 -9.62
C ARG A 101 1.23 -15.98 -8.33
N THR A 102 1.27 -17.30 -8.27
CA THR A 102 1.94 -18.04 -7.19
C THR A 102 3.40 -18.31 -7.54
N LEU A 103 4.27 -18.16 -6.55
CA LEU A 103 5.66 -18.60 -6.64
C LEU A 103 5.72 -20.13 -6.64
N SER A 104 6.77 -20.70 -7.24
CA SER A 104 6.97 -22.15 -7.22
C SER A 104 7.31 -22.64 -5.81
N PRO A 105 7.01 -23.90 -5.47
CA PRO A 105 7.34 -24.47 -4.16
C PRO A 105 8.82 -24.38 -3.79
N GLU A 106 9.71 -24.45 -4.78
CA GLU A 106 11.16 -24.31 -4.59
C GLU A 106 11.53 -22.91 -4.11
N ALA A 107 10.95 -21.87 -4.73
CA ALA A 107 11.21 -20.49 -4.33
C ALA A 107 10.63 -20.17 -2.94
N ILE A 108 9.45 -20.73 -2.61
CA ILE A 108 8.77 -20.47 -1.33
C ILE A 108 9.60 -20.92 -0.13
N LYS A 109 10.33 -22.05 -0.25
CA LYS A 109 11.15 -22.61 0.84
C LYS A 109 12.22 -21.64 1.36
N HIS A 110 12.61 -20.67 0.55
CA HIS A 110 13.70 -19.75 0.82
C HIS A 110 13.24 -18.36 1.27
N LEU A 111 11.92 -18.11 1.35
CA LEU A 111 11.39 -16.77 1.63
C LEU A 111 11.48 -16.35 3.10
N GLU A 112 11.86 -17.25 4.00
CA GLU A 112 12.11 -16.92 5.41
C GLU A 112 13.55 -16.43 5.66
N GLU A 113 14.45 -16.62 4.69
CA GLU A 113 15.87 -16.24 4.81
C GLU A 113 16.05 -14.74 4.52
N GLU A 114 16.56 -13.97 5.48
CA GLU A 114 16.65 -12.51 5.39
C GLU A 114 17.54 -12.03 4.22
N GLU A 115 18.67 -12.71 3.99
CA GLU A 115 19.58 -12.40 2.88
C GLU A 115 18.90 -12.56 1.52
N ILE A 116 18.08 -13.61 1.37
CA ILE A 116 17.31 -13.87 0.15
C ILE A 116 16.24 -12.80 -0.04
N LEU A 117 15.57 -12.38 1.04
CA LEU A 117 14.60 -11.29 0.99
C LEU A 117 15.23 -9.95 0.57
N ILE A 118 16.49 -9.68 0.96
CA ILE A 118 17.24 -8.49 0.54
C ILE A 118 17.48 -8.55 -0.98
N GLU A 119 17.97 -9.68 -1.49
CA GLU A 119 18.22 -9.86 -2.92
C GLU A 119 16.94 -9.80 -3.77
N ILE A 120 15.83 -10.37 -3.29
CA ILE A 120 14.53 -10.26 -3.97
C ILE A 120 14.07 -8.79 -4.05
N LYS A 121 14.21 -8.03 -2.97
CA LYS A 121 13.88 -6.59 -2.98
C LYS A 121 14.75 -5.83 -3.96
N ALA A 122 16.05 -6.11 -3.97
CA ALA A 122 17.01 -5.51 -4.90
C ALA A 122 16.65 -5.85 -6.35
N LEU A 123 16.30 -7.10 -6.66
CA LEU A 123 15.87 -7.53 -7.98
C LEU A 123 14.68 -6.73 -8.49
N PHE A 124 13.62 -6.59 -7.68
CA PHE A 124 12.45 -5.80 -8.07
C PHE A 124 12.82 -4.34 -8.33
N TYR A 125 13.57 -3.74 -7.41
CA TYR A 125 14.03 -2.35 -7.53
C TYR A 125 14.83 -2.12 -8.82
N TYR A 126 15.90 -2.90 -9.03
CA TYR A 126 16.77 -2.75 -10.19
C TYR A 126 16.08 -3.07 -11.50
N SER A 127 15.11 -3.99 -11.53
CA SER A 127 14.33 -4.29 -12.74
C SER A 127 13.55 -3.06 -13.23
N ILE A 128 12.88 -2.35 -12.32
CA ILE A 128 12.11 -1.16 -12.68
C ILE A 128 13.05 0.02 -12.97
N GLU A 129 14.09 0.22 -12.16
CA GLU A 129 15.07 1.28 -12.38
C GLU A 129 15.81 1.14 -13.72
N TYR A 130 16.16 -0.09 -14.13
CA TYR A 130 16.78 -0.35 -15.42
C TYR A 130 15.85 0.02 -16.58
N CYS A 131 14.55 -0.25 -16.43
CA CYS A 131 13.58 0.02 -17.49
C CYS A 131 13.14 1.48 -17.57
N LYS A 132 13.37 2.28 -16.51
CA LYS A 132 12.75 3.59 -16.33
C LYS A 132 12.94 4.52 -17.54
N SER A 133 11.88 5.23 -17.89
CA SER A 133 11.90 6.30 -18.88
C SER A 133 10.80 7.30 -18.54
N GLU A 134 11.04 8.57 -18.84
CA GLU A 134 10.01 9.63 -18.74
C GLU A 134 8.92 9.45 -19.81
N ASN A 135 9.26 8.83 -20.95
CA ASN A 135 8.30 8.47 -21.98
C ASN A 135 7.62 7.14 -21.65
N ARG A 136 6.30 7.15 -21.52
CA ARG A 136 5.48 5.97 -21.20
C ARG A 136 5.71 4.81 -22.17
N ASP A 137 5.70 5.08 -23.47
CA ASP A 137 5.81 4.04 -24.50
C ASP A 137 7.21 3.43 -24.47
N LYS A 138 8.24 4.26 -24.25
CA LYS A 138 9.60 3.78 -24.06
C LYS A 138 9.78 2.97 -22.78
N PHE A 139 9.16 3.41 -21.68
CA PHE A 139 9.16 2.64 -20.43
C PHE A 139 8.53 1.26 -20.61
N PHE A 140 7.39 1.20 -21.32
CA PHE A 140 6.73 -0.07 -21.65
C PHE A 140 7.58 -0.97 -22.57
N GLU A 141 8.19 -0.40 -23.62
CA GLU A 141 9.09 -1.12 -24.51
C GLU A 141 10.29 -1.71 -23.76
N ASN A 142 10.90 -0.93 -22.86
CA ASN A 142 11.99 -1.38 -22.01
C ASN A 142 11.58 -2.55 -21.10
N LEU A 143 10.41 -2.44 -20.44
CA LEU A 143 9.84 -3.53 -19.64
C LEU A 143 9.59 -4.79 -20.49
N HIS A 144 9.09 -4.62 -21.72
CA HIS A 144 8.85 -5.73 -22.63
C HIS A 144 10.15 -6.45 -23.01
N HIS A 145 11.19 -5.70 -23.37
CA HIS A 145 12.50 -6.25 -23.72
C HIS A 145 13.19 -6.93 -22.52
N PHE A 146 13.16 -6.30 -21.34
CA PHE A 146 13.72 -6.88 -20.13
C PHE A 146 13.04 -8.20 -19.76
N ASN A 147 11.71 -8.25 -19.79
CA ASN A 147 10.96 -9.48 -19.58
C ASN A 147 11.23 -10.54 -20.66
N GLY A 148 11.41 -10.12 -21.91
CA GLY A 148 11.81 -10.99 -23.01
C GLY A 148 13.17 -11.64 -22.76
N PHE A 149 14.14 -10.87 -22.29
CA PHE A 149 15.46 -11.37 -21.89
C PHE A 149 15.37 -12.43 -20.79
N LEU A 150 14.62 -12.15 -19.71
CA LEU A 150 14.41 -13.10 -18.62
C LEU A 150 13.73 -14.39 -19.11
N LYS A 151 12.75 -14.28 -20.02
CA LYS A 151 12.04 -15.43 -20.59
C LYS A 151 12.94 -16.32 -21.46
N ILE A 152 13.86 -15.73 -22.22
CA ILE A 152 14.85 -16.48 -22.99
C ILE A 152 15.77 -17.25 -22.04
N ALA A 153 16.23 -16.61 -20.95
CA ALA A 153 17.07 -17.26 -19.96
C ALA A 153 16.35 -18.41 -19.24
N SER A 154 15.06 -18.25 -18.91
CA SER A 154 14.27 -19.30 -18.25
C SER A 154 13.99 -20.52 -19.13
N ASN A 155 13.86 -20.32 -20.45
CA ASN A 155 13.57 -21.38 -21.42
C ASN A 155 14.80 -22.19 -21.85
N LYS A 156 16.00 -21.81 -21.40
CA LYS A 156 17.26 -22.54 -21.66
C LYS A 156 17.56 -23.64 -20.63
N LYS A 157 16.62 -23.93 -19.74
CA LYS A 157 16.68 -25.08 -18.81
C LYS A 157 15.88 -26.26 -19.35
#